data_AF-A0A7W1L107-F1
#
_entry.id   AF-A0A7W1L107-F1
#
_cell.length_a   1.000
_cell.length_b   1.000
_cell.length_c   1.000
_cell.angle_alpha   90.00
_cell.angle_beta   90.00
_cell.angle_gamma   90.00
#
_symmetry.space_group_name_H-M   'P 1'
#
loop_
_entity.id
_entity.type
_entity.pdbx_description
1 polymer ?
#
loop_
_entity_poly.entity_id
_entity_poly.type
_entity_poly.pdbx_seq_one_letter_code
_entity_poly.pdbx_strand_id
1 'polypeptide(L)'
;MVSYLDISGIRHTVEIEADSLYEAAALALHTFRQHNCEPGVMGKLEVEIRSSVTHTLTVERLETWLKGGAKNPKEAVLKDRLRSLL
;
A
#
# COMPACT_ATOMS: atom_id res chain seq x y z
N MET A 1 -1.12 7.57 -2.45
CA MET A 1 -0.81 8.35 -3.67
C MET A 1 -1.49 7.72 -4.86
N VAL A 2 -2.11 8.52 -5.73
CA VAL A 2 -2.71 8.04 -6.98
C VAL A 2 -2.09 8.81 -8.13
N SER A 3 -1.75 8.11 -9.22
CA SER A 3 -1.18 8.74 -10.41
C SER A 3 -1.74 8.15 -11.70
N TYR A 4 -1.61 8.89 -12.80
CA TYR A 4 -1.89 8.37 -14.14
C TYR A 4 -0.99 9.03 -15.18
N LEU A 5 -0.88 8.40 -16.35
CA LEU A 5 -0.17 8.94 -17.50
C LEU A 5 -1.19 9.43 -18.54
N ASP A 6 -1.07 10.67 -18.99
CA ASP A 6 -1.94 11.20 -20.04
C ASP A 6 -1.47 10.81 -21.45
N ILE A 7 -2.22 11.23 -22.46
CA ILE A 7 -1.93 10.97 -23.87
C ILE A 7 -0.65 11.64 -24.38
N SER A 8 -0.18 12.67 -23.67
CA SER A 8 1.06 13.40 -23.96
C SER A 8 2.26 12.79 -23.24
N GLY A 9 2.07 11.72 -22.46
CA GLY A 9 3.10 11.07 -21.67
C GLY A 9 3.45 11.82 -20.38
N ILE A 10 2.62 12.76 -19.94
CA ILE A 10 2.83 13.49 -18.68
C ILE A 10 2.21 12.70 -17.53
N ARG A 11 2.97 12.56 -16.43
CA ARG A 11 2.50 11.90 -15.21
C ARG A 11 1.86 12.91 -14.27
N HIS A 12 0.61 12.66 -13.93
CA HIS A 12 -0.14 13.43 -12.93
C HIS A 12 -0.25 12.61 -11.66
N THR A 13 0.04 13.22 -10.53
CA THR A 13 0.11 12.53 -9.23
C THR A 13 -0.53 13.38 -8.15
N VAL A 14 -1.27 12.72 -7.25
CA VAL A 14 -1.89 13.35 -6.09
C VAL A 14 -1.71 12.47 -4.84
N GLU A 15 -1.46 13.11 -3.72
CA GLU A 15 -1.45 12.47 -2.41
C GLU A 15 -2.84 12.56 -1.78
N ILE A 16 -3.32 11.43 -1.26
CA ILE A 16 -4.69 11.28 -0.77
C ILE A 16 -4.67 10.38 0.46
N GLU A 17 -5.41 10.78 1.47
CA GLU A 17 -5.81 9.95 2.59
C GLU A 17 -7.16 9.30 2.27
N ALA A 18 -7.22 7.97 2.35
CA ALA A 18 -8.42 7.19 2.07
C ALA A 18 -8.34 5.84 2.78
N ASP A 19 -9.49 5.30 3.16
CA ASP A 19 -9.61 4.02 3.87
C ASP A 19 -9.72 2.83 2.90
N SER A 20 -9.95 3.09 1.61
CA SER A 20 -10.05 2.04 0.59
C SER A 20 -9.51 2.45 -0.78
N LEU A 21 -9.24 1.43 -1.62
CA LEU A 21 -8.76 1.64 -2.99
C LEU A 21 -9.71 2.49 -3.83
N TYR A 22 -11.01 2.20 -3.78
CA TYR A 22 -12.01 2.90 -4.59
C TYR A 22 -12.25 4.32 -4.11
N GLU A 23 -12.21 4.56 -2.80
CA GLU A 23 -12.27 5.89 -2.24
C GLU A 23 -11.05 6.73 -2.66
N ALA A 24 -9.84 6.17 -2.57
CA ALA A 24 -8.62 6.83 -3.04
C ALA A 24 -8.73 7.21 -4.52
N ALA A 25 -9.24 6.31 -5.36
CA ALA A 25 -9.45 6.57 -6.78
C ALA A 25 -10.50 7.66 -7.05
N ALA A 26 -11.62 7.64 -6.33
CA ALA A 26 -12.69 8.63 -6.48
C ALA A 26 -12.21 10.04 -6.06
N LEU A 27 -11.54 10.14 -4.91
CA LEU A 27 -10.93 11.38 -4.45
C LEU A 27 -9.86 11.89 -5.44
N ALA A 28 -9.07 10.98 -6.03
CA ALA A 28 -8.07 11.36 -7.03
C ALA A 28 -8.71 11.94 -8.30
N LEU A 29 -9.72 11.27 -8.84
CA LEU A 29 -10.46 11.76 -10.00
C LEU A 29 -11.12 13.10 -9.72
N HIS A 30 -11.68 13.28 -8.52
CA HIS A 30 -12.24 14.56 -8.10
C HIS A 30 -11.19 15.68 -8.13
N THR A 31 -10.02 15.45 -7.53
CA THR A 31 -8.92 16.43 -7.51
C THR A 31 -8.41 16.73 -8.92
N PHE A 32 -8.17 15.71 -9.73
CA PHE A 32 -7.74 15.89 -11.11
C PHE A 32 -8.74 16.70 -11.95
N ARG A 33 -10.04 16.47 -11.75
CA ARG A 33 -11.08 17.27 -12.39
C ARG A 33 -11.05 18.74 -11.98
N GLN A 34 -10.81 19.04 -10.71
CA GLN A 34 -10.68 20.43 -10.24
C GLN A 34 -9.54 21.19 -10.94
N HIS A 35 -8.50 20.46 -11.38
CA HIS A 35 -7.35 21.02 -12.08
C HIS A 35 -7.43 20.87 -13.61
N ASN A 36 -8.57 20.44 -14.16
CA ASN A 36 -8.77 20.19 -15.60
C ASN A 36 -7.75 19.19 -16.20
N CYS A 37 -7.27 18.25 -15.39
CA CYS A 37 -6.35 17.18 -15.79
C CYS A 37 -6.93 15.81 -15.42
N GLU A 38 -8.22 15.61 -15.66
CA GLU A 38 -8.83 14.30 -15.43
C GLU A 38 -8.42 13.29 -16.53
N PRO A 39 -8.13 12.04 -16.16
CA PRO A 39 -7.92 10.99 -17.15
C PRO A 39 -9.22 10.71 -17.92
N GLY A 40 -9.09 10.30 -19.18
CA GLY A 40 -10.24 9.83 -19.97
C GLY A 40 -10.89 8.56 -19.38
N VAL A 41 -12.09 8.23 -19.87
CA VAL A 41 -12.91 7.11 -19.34
C VAL A 41 -12.19 5.75 -19.34
N MET A 42 -11.27 5.52 -20.28
CA MET A 42 -10.45 4.30 -20.38
C MET A 42 -9.05 4.46 -19.77
N GLY A 43 -8.79 5.55 -19.04
CA GLY A 43 -7.50 5.86 -18.42
C GLY A 43 -7.20 4.94 -17.23
N LYS A 44 -5.93 4.55 -17.11
CA LYS A 44 -5.46 3.70 -16.00
C LYS A 44 -4.95 4.55 -14.84
N LEU A 45 -5.56 4.39 -13.67
CA LEU A 45 -5.02 4.92 -12.41
C LEU A 45 -4.05 3.90 -11.78
N GLU A 46 -2.89 4.39 -11.35
CA GLU A 46 -1.93 3.68 -10.52
C GLU A 46 -2.09 4.16 -9.08
N VAL A 47 -2.49 3.26 -8.19
CA VAL A 47 -2.69 3.56 -6.76
C VAL A 47 -1.58 2.92 -5.95
N GLU A 48 -0.80 3.76 -5.28
CA GLU A 48 0.20 3.35 -4.30
C GLU A 48 -0.34 3.63 -2.89
N ILE A 49 -0.53 2.56 -2.12
CA ILE A 49 -0.99 2.64 -0.73
C ILE A 49 0.23 2.73 0.17
N ARG A 50 0.39 3.88 0.83
CA ARG A 50 1.29 4.01 1.98
C ARG A 50 0.42 4.03 3.23
N SER A 51 0.58 3.05 4.11
CA SER A 51 -0.06 3.12 5.41
C SER A 51 0.66 4.16 6.27
N SER A 52 -0.08 5.10 6.85
CA SER A 52 0.43 5.99 7.91
C SER A 52 0.73 5.26 9.22
N VAL A 53 0.37 3.98 9.31
CA VAL A 53 0.59 3.14 10.48
C VAL A 53 2.05 2.71 10.55
N THR A 54 2.78 3.29 11.50
CA THR A 54 4.11 2.82 11.88
C THR A 54 3.97 1.79 13.01
N HIS A 55 4.37 0.55 12.75
CA HIS A 55 4.49 -0.48 13.78
C HIS A 55 5.93 -0.52 14.31
N THR A 56 6.10 -0.18 15.59
CA THR A 56 7.39 -0.29 16.27
C THR A 56 7.42 -1.53 17.14
N LEU A 57 8.47 -2.35 17.03
CA LEU A 57 8.73 -3.48 17.92
C LEU A 57 10.21 -3.56 18.27
N THR A 58 10.52 -4.15 19.43
CA THR A 58 11.90 -4.47 19.82
C THR A 58 12.36 -5.76 19.15
N VAL A 59 13.67 -5.90 18.93
CA VAL A 59 14.28 -7.14 18.43
C VAL A 59 13.99 -8.30 19.37
N GLU A 60 14.03 -8.08 20.68
CA GLU A 60 13.66 -9.09 21.70
C GLU A 60 12.23 -9.62 21.51
N ARG A 61 11.27 -8.74 21.19
CA ARG A 61 9.87 -9.15 20.96
C ARG A 61 9.72 -9.95 19.67
N LEU A 62 10.49 -9.61 18.63
CA LEU A 62 10.59 -10.38 17.40
C LEU A 62 11.16 -11.78 17.67
N GLU A 63 12.28 -11.86 18.38
CA GLU A 63 12.91 -13.13 18.75
C GLU A 63 11.99 -14.01 19.59
N THR A 64 11.33 -13.42 20.59
CA THR A 64 10.36 -14.13 21.43
C THR A 64 9.21 -14.68 20.60
N TRP A 65 8.69 -13.90 19.66
CA TRP A 65 7.64 -14.35 18.75
C TRP A 65 8.13 -15.48 17.82
N LEU A 66 9.34 -15.36 17.26
CA LEU A 66 9.94 -16.40 16.42
C LEU A 66 10.12 -17.70 17.20
N LYS A 67 10.65 -17.65 18.42
CA LYS A 67 10.88 -18.82 19.29
C LYS A 67 9.57 -19.41 19.85
N GLY A 68 8.52 -18.61 19.98
CA GLY A 68 7.22 -19.04 20.47
C GLY A 68 6.44 -19.95 19.52
N GLY A 69 5.44 -20.66 20.06
CA GLY A 69 4.54 -21.52 19.30
C GLY A 69 3.79 -20.78 18.20
N ALA A 70 3.42 -21.50 17.13
CA ALA A 70 2.60 -20.98 16.04
C ALA A 70 1.12 -21.23 16.31
N LYS A 71 0.25 -20.30 15.92
CA LYS A 71 -1.21 -20.42 16.11
C LYS A 71 -1.86 -21.29 15.03
N ASN A 72 -1.19 -21.50 13.91
CA ASN A 72 -1.65 -22.34 12.80
C ASN A 72 -0.47 -22.90 11.98
N PRO A 73 -0.67 -23.95 11.16
CA PRO A 73 0.40 -24.56 10.38
C PRO A 73 1.13 -23.60 9.42
N LYS A 74 0.40 -22.64 8.84
CA LYS A 74 0.99 -21.63 7.94
C LYS A 74 1.98 -20.73 8.69
N GLU A 75 1.64 -20.30 9.89
CA GLU A 75 2.54 -19.54 10.76
C GLU A 75 3.74 -20.37 11.19
N ALA A 76 3.58 -21.68 11.42
CA ALA A 76 4.69 -22.56 11.79
C ALA A 76 5.77 -22.61 10.70
N VAL A 77 5.37 -22.87 9.45
CA VAL A 77 6.28 -22.89 8.28
C VAL A 77 6.93 -21.52 8.07
N LEU A 78 6.16 -20.43 8.24
CA LEU A 78 6.69 -19.08 8.13
C LEU A 78 7.77 -18.82 9.19
N LYS A 79 7.49 -19.11 10.46
CA LYS A 79 8.46 -18.92 11.55
C LYS A 79 9.71 -19.76 11.34
N ASP A 80 9.57 -21.00 10.88
CA ASP A 80 10.71 -21.87 10.64
C ASP A 80 11.66 -21.32 9.56
N ARG A 81 11.09 -20.89 8.43
CA ARG A 81 11.85 -20.20 7.38
C ARG A 81 12.53 -18.92 7.89
N LEU A 82 11.86 -18.14 8.73
CA LEU A 82 12.44 -16.90 9.25
C LEU A 82 13.58 -17.16 10.25
N ARG A 83 13.46 -18.19 11.08
CA ARG A 83 14.54 -18.61 11.99
C ARG A 83 15.78 -19.10 11.25
N SER A 84 15.66 -19.64 10.03
CA SER A 84 16.84 -20.07 9.28
C SER A 84 17.62 -18.91 8.65
N LEU A 85 17.08 -17.69 8.66
CA LEU A 85 17.69 -16.48 8.09
C LEU A 85 18.35 -15.59 9.14
N LEU A 86 18.14 -15.87 10.43
CA LEU A 86 18.57 -15.08 11.58
C LEU A 86 19.38 -15.97 12.52
#